data_AF-A0A422QDL2-F1
#
_entry.id   AF-A0A422QDL2-F1
#
_cell.length_a   1.000
_cell.length_b   1.000
_cell.length_c   1.000
_cell.angle_alpha   90.00
_cell.angle_beta   90.00
_cell.angle_gamma   90.00
#
_symmetry.space_group_name_H-M   'P 1'
#
loop_
_entity.id
_entity.type
_entity.pdbx_description
1 polymer ?
#
loop_
_entity_poly.entity_id
_entity_poly.type
_entity_poly.pdbx_seq_one_letter_code
_entity_poly.pdbx_strand_id
1 'polypeptide(L)'
;VIPVVNTTQQPPMSQLSTRGTREKLLNTSMIRGARGGEFDNRNVVLQLAKLRAERAELLGYDSYAAYSLEDQTAKDTASVNKLLGDLTAPAVRNAKKEAAEIQAVIDAEKGGFQVAAQDWNYYSDKVRTAKYAFDANQLKPYFEFNNVLEKGAFFAATQLWGITFKQRTDLPTYDPDVRVYDVFEENGEHLAIFVIDPYARSNKRGGAWMSSLVDQSFLLNQKPVITNNLNLTKPAAGEPTLLTWDEVRTTFHELGHATHGWFSKVKYPRFSGTNVPRDYVELPSQVYEMWMAWPEV
;
A
#
# COMPACT_ATOMS: atom_id res chain seq x y z
N VAL A 1 4.93 -1.17 -23.53
CA VAL A 1 4.07 -0.13 -22.91
C VAL A 1 4.45 -0.05 -21.44
N ILE A 2 4.64 1.15 -20.88
CA ILE A 2 4.88 1.32 -19.44
C ILE A 2 3.52 1.56 -18.76
N PRO A 3 2.97 0.61 -17.99
CA PRO A 3 1.74 0.83 -17.26
C PRO A 3 1.97 1.87 -16.15
N VAL A 4 0.92 2.62 -15.83
CA VAL A 4 0.94 3.59 -14.75
C VAL A 4 0.26 3.01 -13.51
N VAL A 5 0.84 3.25 -12.33
CA VAL A 5 0.30 2.81 -11.04
C VAL A 5 -0.54 3.91 -10.38
N ASN A 6 -1.24 3.60 -9.29
CA ASN A 6 -2.18 4.51 -8.63
C ASN A 6 -1.53 5.77 -8.02
N THR A 7 -0.26 5.71 -7.63
CA THR A 7 0.48 6.83 -7.01
C THR A 7 0.90 7.88 -8.06
N THR A 8 1.30 9.07 -7.60
CA THR A 8 1.78 10.15 -8.49
C THR A 8 3.12 9.78 -9.13
N GLN A 9 4.13 9.52 -8.29
CA GLN A 9 5.44 9.04 -8.74
C GLN A 9 5.32 7.63 -9.32
N GLN A 10 6.02 7.36 -10.42
CA GLN A 10 5.97 6.07 -11.10
C GLN A 10 7.27 5.31 -10.87
N PRO A 11 7.23 4.02 -10.45
CA PRO A 11 8.44 3.25 -10.13
C PRO A 11 9.51 3.25 -11.25
N PRO A 12 9.17 3.11 -12.54
CA PRO A 12 10.18 3.13 -13.60
C PRO A 12 10.99 4.43 -13.69
N MET A 13 10.53 5.54 -13.11
CA MET A 13 11.22 6.84 -13.18
C MET A 13 12.63 6.81 -12.57
N SER A 14 12.92 5.90 -11.64
CA SER A 14 14.26 5.73 -11.08
C SER A 14 15.30 5.21 -12.09
N GLN A 15 14.86 4.48 -13.13
CA GLN A 15 15.76 3.83 -14.10
C GLN A 15 15.79 4.55 -15.46
N LEU A 16 14.86 5.47 -15.71
CA LEU A 16 14.76 6.20 -16.98
C LEU A 16 15.78 7.34 -17.04
N SER A 17 16.92 7.09 -17.69
CA SER A 17 18.01 8.07 -17.84
C SER A 17 17.60 9.33 -18.64
N THR A 18 16.73 9.17 -19.65
CA THR A 18 16.23 10.28 -20.46
C THR A 18 15.19 11.10 -19.70
N ARG A 19 15.55 12.33 -19.31
CA ARG A 19 14.68 13.26 -18.56
C ARG A 19 13.32 13.51 -19.21
N GLY A 20 13.29 13.73 -20.53
CA GLY A 20 12.04 13.93 -21.27
C GLY A 20 11.09 12.71 -21.21
N THR A 21 11.61 11.49 -21.04
CA THR A 21 10.79 10.30 -20.83
C THR A 21 10.19 10.28 -19.43
N ARG A 22 10.96 10.68 -18.40
CA ARG A 22 10.45 10.82 -17.03
C ARG A 22 9.35 11.87 -16.94
N GLU A 23 9.55 13.01 -17.59
CA GLU A 23 8.56 14.09 -17.67
C GLU A 23 7.26 13.62 -18.34
N LYS A 24 7.34 12.94 -19.49
CA LYS A 24 6.16 12.38 -20.16
C LYS A 24 5.43 11.36 -19.29
N LEU A 25 6.16 10.50 -18.58
CA LEU A 25 5.57 9.49 -17.68
C LEU A 25 4.88 10.15 -16.49
N LEU A 26 5.52 11.13 -15.83
CA LEU A 26 4.92 11.88 -14.73
C LEU A 26 3.67 12.63 -15.19
N ASN A 27 3.74 13.34 -16.33
CA ASN A 27 2.58 14.02 -16.88
C ASN A 27 1.43 13.04 -17.15
N THR A 28 1.73 11.90 -17.80
CA THR A 28 0.74 10.84 -18.07
C THR A 28 0.05 10.35 -16.79
N SER A 29 0.81 10.23 -15.70
CA SER A 29 0.32 9.89 -14.37
C SER A 29 -0.57 10.99 -13.78
N MET A 30 -0.11 12.25 -13.78
CA MET A 30 -0.78 13.38 -13.14
C MET A 30 -2.11 13.75 -13.80
N ILE A 31 -2.25 13.53 -15.11
CA ILE A 31 -3.49 13.86 -15.84
C ILE A 31 -4.49 12.69 -15.87
N ARG A 32 -4.25 11.59 -15.13
CA ARG A 32 -5.23 10.49 -15.04
C ARG A 32 -6.55 11.01 -14.49
N GLY A 33 -7.66 10.62 -15.11
CA GLY A 33 -8.99 11.09 -14.72
C GLY A 33 -9.24 12.59 -14.96
N ALA A 34 -8.41 13.28 -15.75
CA ALA A 34 -8.53 14.72 -16.00
C ALA A 34 -8.22 15.11 -17.46
N ARG A 35 -8.48 14.21 -18.42
CA ARG A 35 -8.15 14.39 -19.85
C ARG A 35 -9.32 14.90 -20.71
N GLY A 36 -10.45 15.25 -20.10
CA GLY A 36 -11.72 15.40 -20.80
C GLY A 36 -12.34 14.05 -21.20
N GLY A 37 -13.48 14.11 -21.88
CA GLY A 37 -14.22 12.92 -22.34
C GLY A 37 -14.91 12.15 -21.21
N GLU A 38 -15.30 10.91 -21.51
CA GLU A 38 -16.09 10.04 -20.63
C GLU A 38 -15.40 9.71 -19.30
N PHE A 39 -14.06 9.66 -19.30
CA PHE A 39 -13.27 9.27 -18.12
C PHE A 39 -12.71 10.47 -17.32
N ASP A 40 -13.27 11.67 -17.50
CA ASP A 40 -12.90 12.85 -16.72
C ASP A 40 -13.66 12.90 -15.38
N ASN A 41 -12.92 12.87 -14.29
CA ASN A 41 -13.44 12.84 -12.92
C ASN A 41 -13.52 14.22 -12.27
N ARG A 42 -13.10 15.31 -12.91
CA ARG A 42 -13.06 16.63 -12.28
C ARG A 42 -14.46 17.09 -11.83
N ASN A 43 -15.45 16.97 -12.72
CA ASN A 43 -16.84 17.30 -12.39
C ASN A 43 -17.43 16.35 -11.34
N VAL A 44 -17.08 15.06 -11.40
CA VAL A 44 -17.50 14.05 -10.41
C VAL A 44 -16.97 14.41 -9.02
N VAL A 45 -15.70 14.76 -8.89
CA VAL A 45 -15.07 15.14 -7.61
C VAL A 45 -15.68 16.44 -7.07
N LEU A 46 -15.91 17.44 -7.92
CA LEU A 46 -16.57 18.69 -7.53
C LEU A 46 -18.00 18.44 -7.03
N GLN A 47 -18.77 17.61 -7.73
CA GLN A 47 -20.11 17.23 -7.31
C GLN A 47 -20.09 16.45 -6.00
N LEU A 48 -19.16 15.49 -5.84
CA LEU A 48 -19.00 14.72 -4.61
C LEU A 48 -18.65 15.62 -3.41
N ALA A 49 -17.79 16.63 -3.60
CA ALA A 49 -17.46 17.59 -2.54
C ALA A 49 -18.69 18.41 -2.12
N LYS A 50 -19.51 18.89 -3.08
CA LYS A 50 -20.76 19.59 -2.79
C LYS A 50 -21.76 18.73 -2.04
N LEU A 51 -22.01 17.51 -2.52
CA LEU A 51 -22.93 16.56 -1.88
C LEU A 51 -22.46 16.14 -0.48
N ARG A 52 -21.16 16.06 -0.25
CA ARG A 52 -20.59 15.80 1.09
C ARG A 52 -20.83 16.96 2.05
N ALA A 53 -20.70 18.21 1.58
CA ALA A 53 -21.00 19.38 2.38
C ALA A 53 -22.50 19.45 2.73
N GLU A 54 -23.37 19.27 1.73
CA GLU A 54 -24.83 19.24 1.92
C GLU A 54 -25.26 18.13 2.89
N ARG A 55 -24.70 16.92 2.76
CA ARG A 55 -24.95 15.82 3.70
C ARG A 55 -24.58 16.19 5.13
N ALA A 56 -23.45 16.86 5.33
CA ALA A 56 -23.00 17.26 6.65
C ALA A 56 -23.93 18.31 7.27
N GLU A 57 -24.34 19.31 6.48
CA GLU A 57 -25.29 20.35 6.89
C GLU A 57 -26.65 19.75 7.28
N LEU A 58 -27.18 18.83 6.47
CA LEU A 58 -28.43 18.12 6.77
C LEU A 58 -28.38 17.31 8.07
N LEU A 59 -27.20 16.86 8.48
CA LEU A 59 -26.97 16.10 9.72
C LEU A 59 -26.55 17.01 10.89
N GLY A 60 -26.47 18.32 10.70
CA GLY A 60 -26.14 19.30 11.75
C GLY A 60 -24.65 19.51 12.00
N TYR A 61 -23.77 19.18 11.05
CA TYR A 61 -22.32 19.38 11.14
C TYR A 61 -21.84 20.54 10.26
N ASP A 62 -20.87 21.31 10.75
CA ASP A 62 -20.28 22.46 10.02
C ASP A 62 -19.52 22.06 8.74
N SER A 63 -19.10 20.79 8.64
CA SER A 63 -18.38 20.28 7.49
C SER A 63 -18.45 18.76 7.41
N TYR A 64 -18.19 18.21 6.22
CA TYR A 64 -18.05 16.77 6.05
C TYR A 64 -16.90 16.18 6.89
N ALA A 65 -15.84 16.95 7.14
CA ALA A 65 -14.74 16.50 7.98
C ALA A 65 -15.20 16.29 9.43
N ALA A 66 -15.93 17.26 9.99
CA ALA A 66 -16.51 17.15 11.32
C ALA A 66 -17.47 15.95 11.43
N TYR A 67 -18.35 15.78 10.44
CA TYR A 67 -19.22 14.61 10.34
C TYR A 67 -18.43 13.29 10.28
N SER A 68 -17.42 13.21 9.41
CA SER A 68 -16.67 11.98 9.18
C SER A 68 -15.83 11.51 10.38
N LEU A 69 -15.49 12.44 11.30
CA LEU A 69 -14.63 12.20 12.46
C LEU A 69 -15.39 11.73 13.70
N GLU A 70 -16.72 11.83 13.72
CA GLU A 70 -17.55 11.40 14.87
C GLU A 70 -17.25 9.94 15.27
N ASP A 71 -17.21 9.06 14.28
CA ASP A 71 -16.93 7.62 14.42
C ASP A 71 -15.42 7.29 14.37
N GLN A 72 -14.54 8.30 14.29
CA GLN A 72 -13.09 8.11 14.28
C GLN A 72 -12.50 8.20 15.69
N THR A 73 -11.27 7.74 15.89
CA THR A 73 -10.57 7.87 17.18
C THR A 73 -10.04 9.29 17.43
N ALA A 74 -9.76 10.05 16.36
CA ALA A 74 -9.29 11.43 16.43
C ALA A 74 -10.37 12.45 16.87
N LYS A 75 -11.66 12.11 16.71
CA LYS A 75 -12.86 12.85 17.16
C LYS A 75 -13.13 14.24 16.59
N ASP A 76 -12.12 15.06 16.34
CA ASP A 76 -12.32 16.44 15.92
C ASP A 76 -11.24 16.95 14.93
N THR A 77 -11.61 17.96 14.16
CA THR A 77 -10.75 18.51 13.11
C THR A 77 -9.55 19.28 13.65
N ALA A 78 -9.63 19.85 14.86
CA ALA A 78 -8.53 20.59 15.47
C ALA A 78 -7.39 19.65 15.87
N SER A 79 -7.71 18.50 16.46
CA SER A 79 -6.77 17.43 16.79
C SER A 79 -6.05 16.90 15.55
N VAL A 80 -6.79 16.63 14.46
CA VAL A 80 -6.21 16.21 13.17
C VAL A 80 -5.29 17.28 12.60
N ASN A 81 -5.76 18.53 12.52
CA ASN A 81 -4.97 19.63 11.96
C ASN A 81 -3.71 19.93 12.78
N LYS A 82 -3.79 19.79 14.11
CA LYS A 82 -2.63 19.95 14.99
C LYS A 82 -1.57 18.89 14.70
N LEU A 83 -1.95 17.61 14.67
CA LEU A 83 -1.02 16.52 14.35
C LEU A 83 -0.37 16.72 12.98
N LEU A 84 -1.16 17.02 11.95
CA LEU A 84 -0.63 17.27 10.61
C LEU A 84 0.27 18.51 10.58
N GLY A 85 -0.09 19.58 11.29
CA GLY A 85 0.73 20.79 11.43
C GLY A 85 2.09 20.51 12.08
N ASP A 86 2.09 19.75 13.19
CA ASP A 86 3.29 19.36 13.93
C ASP A 86 4.25 18.53 13.06
N LEU A 87 3.72 17.70 12.16
CA LEU A 87 4.50 16.87 11.22
C LEU A 87 4.94 17.65 9.96
N THR A 88 4.17 18.65 9.53
CA THR A 88 4.40 19.34 8.26
C THR A 88 5.72 20.11 8.26
N ALA A 89 5.98 20.90 9.30
CA ALA A 89 7.20 21.72 9.38
C ALA A 89 8.50 20.89 9.29
N PRO A 90 8.67 19.80 10.09
CA PRO A 90 9.85 18.95 9.95
C PRO A 90 9.90 18.19 8.63
N ALA A 91 8.76 17.70 8.10
CA ALA A 91 8.73 17.01 6.82
C ALA A 91 9.18 17.91 5.66
N VAL A 92 8.67 19.15 5.59
CA VAL A 92 9.05 20.13 4.56
C VAL A 92 10.52 20.52 4.68
N ARG A 93 11.04 20.67 5.91
CA ARG A 93 12.48 20.94 6.12
C ARG A 93 13.34 19.80 5.58
N ASN A 94 12.98 18.55 5.82
CA ASN A 94 13.71 17.39 5.33
C ASN A 94 13.61 17.28 3.80
N ALA A 95 12.42 17.46 3.22
CA ALA A 95 12.24 17.47 1.77
C ALA A 95 13.07 18.58 1.07
N LYS A 96 13.18 19.76 1.67
CA LYS A 96 14.07 20.83 1.16
C LYS A 96 15.54 20.44 1.20
N LYS A 97 15.98 19.75 2.26
CA LYS A 97 17.34 19.23 2.36
C LYS A 97 17.59 18.17 1.28
N GLU A 98 16.68 17.23 1.10
CA GLU A 98 16.76 16.18 0.06
C GLU A 98 16.79 16.80 -1.35
N ALA A 99 15.96 17.82 -1.61
CA ALA A 99 15.99 18.54 -2.88
C ALA A 99 17.34 19.24 -3.14
N ALA A 100 17.96 19.82 -2.11
CA ALA A 100 19.28 20.43 -2.24
C ALA A 100 20.38 19.39 -2.51
N GLU A 101 20.29 18.21 -1.88
CA GLU A 101 21.20 17.09 -2.14
C GLU A 101 21.06 16.55 -3.57
N ILE A 102 19.82 16.43 -4.06
CA ILE A 102 19.54 16.08 -5.45
C ILE A 102 20.10 17.13 -6.42
N GLN A 103 19.88 18.42 -6.12
CA GLN A 103 20.39 19.52 -6.95
C GLN A 103 21.92 19.48 -7.06
N ALA A 104 22.62 19.21 -5.94
CA ALA A 104 24.07 19.10 -5.95
C ALA A 104 24.57 17.97 -6.89
N VAL A 105 23.85 16.84 -6.97
CA VAL A 105 24.19 15.77 -7.93
C VAL A 105 23.94 16.22 -9.37
N ILE A 106 22.80 16.89 -9.64
CA ILE A 106 22.51 17.45 -10.97
C ILE A 106 23.61 18.42 -11.43
N ASP A 107 24.05 19.31 -10.54
CA ASP A 107 25.07 20.32 -10.83
C ASP A 107 26.44 19.67 -11.05
N ALA A 108 26.82 18.67 -10.25
CA ALA A 108 28.06 17.92 -10.42
C ALA A 108 28.12 17.17 -11.77
N GLU A 109 26.98 16.66 -12.24
CA GLU A 109 26.84 16.04 -13.56
C GLU A 109 26.68 17.06 -14.70
N LYS A 110 26.73 18.36 -14.39
CA LYS A 110 26.54 19.47 -15.35
C LYS A 110 25.20 19.37 -16.07
N GLY A 111 24.14 18.93 -15.39
CA GLY A 111 22.81 18.72 -15.97
C GLY A 111 22.17 20.00 -16.51
N GLY A 112 22.48 21.17 -15.93
CA GLY A 112 22.04 22.46 -16.45
C GLY A 112 20.55 22.76 -16.24
N PHE A 113 19.91 22.12 -15.26
CA PHE A 113 18.50 22.35 -14.90
C PHE A 113 18.29 22.31 -13.39
N GLN A 114 17.16 22.88 -12.95
CA GLN A 114 16.72 22.78 -11.55
C GLN A 114 15.93 21.49 -11.33
N VAL A 115 16.09 20.90 -10.15
CA VAL A 115 15.36 19.71 -9.70
C VAL A 115 13.85 19.94 -9.81
N ALA A 116 13.16 18.95 -10.39
CA ALA A 116 11.71 18.92 -10.49
C ALA A 116 11.16 17.54 -10.09
N ALA A 117 9.83 17.42 -9.98
CA ALA A 117 9.18 16.18 -9.54
C ALA A 117 9.57 14.96 -10.39
N GLN A 118 9.82 15.14 -11.69
CA GLN A 118 10.25 14.07 -12.60
C GLN A 118 11.69 13.59 -12.37
N ASP A 119 12.47 14.34 -11.60
CA ASP A 119 13.88 14.09 -11.35
C ASP A 119 14.12 13.39 -10.00
N TRP A 120 13.13 13.44 -9.10
CA TRP A 120 13.27 12.99 -7.71
C TRP A 120 13.76 11.55 -7.57
N ASN A 121 13.05 10.58 -8.16
CA ASN A 121 13.39 9.16 -8.02
C ASN A 121 14.77 8.83 -8.62
N TYR A 122 15.04 9.35 -9.83
CA TYR A 122 16.30 9.09 -10.55
C TYR A 122 17.52 9.62 -9.79
N TYR A 123 17.44 10.85 -9.28
CA TYR A 123 18.57 11.45 -8.57
C TYR A 123 18.64 11.03 -7.10
N SER A 124 17.53 10.63 -6.47
CA SER A 124 17.56 10.05 -5.10
C SER A 124 18.43 8.79 -5.04
N ASP A 125 18.37 7.94 -6.07
CA ASP A 125 19.23 6.75 -6.15
C ASP A 125 20.70 7.14 -6.32
N LYS A 126 21.00 8.20 -7.06
CA LYS A 126 22.38 8.72 -7.17
C LYS A 126 22.89 9.30 -5.87
N VAL A 127 22.07 10.08 -5.16
CA VAL A 127 22.40 10.59 -3.82
C VAL A 127 22.69 9.42 -2.88
N ARG A 128 21.87 8.37 -2.91
CA ARG A 128 22.04 7.16 -2.09
C ARG A 128 23.35 6.43 -2.42
N THR A 129 23.65 6.23 -3.69
CA THR A 129 24.92 5.64 -4.14
C THR A 129 26.11 6.46 -3.66
N ALA A 130 26.07 7.79 -3.80
CA ALA A 130 27.17 8.66 -3.38
C ALA A 130 27.39 8.66 -1.86
N LYS A 131 26.31 8.57 -1.07
CA LYS A 131 26.39 8.62 0.40
C LYS A 131 26.67 7.29 1.06
N TYR A 132 26.14 6.20 0.51
CA TYR A 132 26.09 4.90 1.16
C TYR A 132 26.72 3.78 0.34
N ALA A 133 27.29 4.09 -0.84
CA ALA A 133 27.78 3.09 -1.80
C ALA A 133 26.72 2.00 -2.11
N PHE A 134 25.45 2.41 -2.13
CA PHE A 134 24.31 1.50 -2.17
C PHE A 134 23.29 1.92 -3.24
N ASP A 135 22.99 0.98 -4.14
CA ASP A 135 21.93 1.06 -5.14
C ASP A 135 20.77 0.14 -4.74
N ALA A 136 19.57 0.71 -4.61
CA ALA A 136 18.37 -0.03 -4.23
C ALA A 136 18.05 -1.19 -5.21
N ASN A 137 18.43 -1.07 -6.48
CA ASN A 137 18.20 -2.12 -7.48
C ASN A 137 19.03 -3.38 -7.19
N GLN A 138 20.15 -3.27 -6.46
CA GLN A 138 20.95 -4.42 -6.05
C GLN A 138 20.21 -5.34 -5.09
N LEU A 139 19.19 -4.84 -4.38
CA LEU A 139 18.37 -5.68 -3.50
C LEU A 139 17.30 -6.47 -4.25
N LYS A 140 16.87 -6.01 -5.43
CA LYS A 140 15.74 -6.61 -6.16
C LYS A 140 15.87 -8.12 -6.40
N PRO A 141 17.05 -8.67 -6.75
CA PRO A 141 17.24 -10.12 -6.89
C PRO A 141 17.02 -10.93 -5.60
N TYR A 142 17.11 -10.30 -4.43
CA TYR A 142 16.92 -10.94 -3.13
C TYR A 142 15.45 -10.96 -2.68
N PHE A 143 14.60 -10.16 -3.32
CA PHE A 143 13.18 -10.03 -2.97
C PHE A 143 12.28 -10.72 -3.99
N GLU A 144 12.45 -12.03 -4.15
CA GLU A 144 11.49 -12.85 -4.91
C GLU A 144 10.18 -12.99 -4.11
N PHE A 145 9.03 -12.76 -4.76
CA PHE A 145 7.71 -12.64 -4.11
C PHE A 145 7.35 -13.85 -3.24
N ASN A 146 7.58 -15.08 -3.69
CA ASN A 146 7.25 -16.26 -2.90
C ASN A 146 8.11 -16.32 -1.64
N ASN A 147 9.41 -16.02 -1.74
CA ASN A 147 10.28 -15.92 -0.58
C ASN A 147 9.84 -14.78 0.36
N VAL A 148 9.50 -13.60 -0.16
CA VAL A 148 9.02 -12.48 0.66
C VAL A 148 7.73 -12.85 1.40
N LEU A 149 6.81 -13.53 0.72
CA LEU A 149 5.55 -13.97 1.33
C LEU A 149 5.79 -15.08 2.37
N GLU A 150 6.46 -16.16 2.00
CA GLU A 150 6.53 -17.38 2.82
C GLU A 150 7.65 -17.34 3.86
N LYS A 151 8.82 -16.84 3.48
CA LYS A 151 10.01 -16.79 4.35
C LYS A 151 10.18 -15.44 5.06
N GLY A 152 9.44 -14.42 4.63
CA GLY A 152 9.37 -13.13 5.32
C GLY A 152 8.06 -12.97 6.08
N ALA A 153 6.99 -12.63 5.37
CA ALA A 153 5.74 -12.19 5.99
C ALA A 153 5.03 -13.31 6.76
N PHE A 154 4.95 -14.53 6.23
CA PHE A 154 4.40 -15.69 6.94
C PHE A 154 5.33 -16.14 8.06
N PHE A 155 6.64 -16.19 7.82
CA PHE A 155 7.62 -16.51 8.84
C PHE A 155 7.50 -15.61 10.06
N ALA A 156 7.42 -14.28 9.87
CA ALA A 156 7.21 -13.33 10.97
C ALA A 156 5.92 -13.64 11.75
N ALA A 157 4.84 -14.03 11.06
CA ALA A 157 3.57 -14.38 11.67
C ALA A 157 3.68 -15.67 12.51
N THR A 158 4.38 -16.68 11.98
CA THR A 158 4.69 -17.92 12.69
C THR A 158 5.52 -17.64 13.93
N GLN A 159 6.56 -16.79 13.83
CA GLN A 159 7.42 -16.47 14.96
C GLN A 159 6.68 -15.68 16.05
N LEU A 160 5.76 -14.82 15.66
CA LEU A 160 5.03 -13.95 16.60
C LEU A 160 3.83 -14.64 17.27
N TRP A 161 3.12 -15.50 16.53
CA TRP A 161 1.83 -16.06 16.96
C TRP A 161 1.72 -17.59 16.85
N GLY A 162 2.75 -18.29 16.37
CA GLY A 162 2.73 -19.75 16.22
C GLY A 162 1.84 -20.26 15.09
N ILE A 163 1.19 -19.38 14.31
CA ILE A 163 0.31 -19.79 13.21
C ILE A 163 1.10 -20.41 12.07
N THR A 164 0.47 -21.32 11.32
CA THR A 164 1.11 -21.98 10.17
C THR A 164 0.22 -21.92 8.92
N PHE A 165 0.84 -22.04 7.75
CA PHE A 165 0.19 -21.85 6.46
C PHE A 165 0.32 -23.12 5.60
N LYS A 166 -0.77 -23.53 4.97
CA LYS A 166 -0.77 -24.64 3.99
C LYS A 166 -1.45 -24.18 2.71
N GLN A 167 -0.70 -24.15 1.61
CA GLN A 167 -1.28 -23.81 0.32
C GLN A 167 -2.33 -24.85 -0.11
N ARG A 168 -3.43 -24.36 -0.67
CA ARG A 168 -4.55 -25.14 -1.23
C ARG A 168 -4.66 -24.85 -2.72
N THR A 169 -4.74 -25.91 -3.51
CA THR A 169 -4.88 -25.85 -4.98
C THR A 169 -6.17 -26.51 -5.48
N ASP A 170 -6.97 -27.05 -4.56
CA ASP A 170 -8.23 -27.74 -4.81
C ASP A 170 -9.47 -26.83 -4.70
N LEU A 171 -9.29 -25.60 -4.24
CA LEU A 171 -10.38 -24.62 -4.10
C LEU A 171 -10.55 -23.79 -5.38
N PRO A 172 -11.79 -23.39 -5.72
CA PRO A 172 -12.03 -22.54 -6.89
C PRO A 172 -11.45 -21.14 -6.67
N THR A 173 -10.79 -20.60 -7.70
CA THR A 173 -10.31 -19.22 -7.73
C THR A 173 -10.99 -18.43 -8.84
N TYR A 174 -11.09 -17.10 -8.66
CA TYR A 174 -11.68 -16.20 -9.65
C TYR A 174 -10.68 -15.75 -10.73
N ASP A 175 -9.40 -16.03 -10.53
CA ASP A 175 -8.30 -15.74 -11.45
C ASP A 175 -7.20 -16.80 -11.25
N PRO A 176 -6.53 -17.28 -12.32
CA PRO A 176 -5.54 -18.36 -12.22
C PRO A 176 -4.29 -17.98 -11.41
N ASP A 177 -3.99 -16.70 -11.22
CA ASP A 177 -2.83 -16.26 -10.43
C ASP A 177 -3.11 -16.16 -8.92
N VAL A 178 -4.39 -16.31 -8.52
CA VAL A 178 -4.79 -16.27 -7.11
C VAL A 178 -4.30 -17.52 -6.40
N ARG A 179 -3.75 -17.33 -5.20
CA ARG A 179 -3.30 -18.43 -4.34
C ARG A 179 -4.13 -18.44 -3.07
N VAL A 180 -4.41 -19.65 -2.59
CA VAL A 180 -5.21 -19.87 -1.39
C VAL A 180 -4.38 -20.65 -0.38
N TYR A 181 -4.48 -20.28 0.89
CA TYR A 181 -3.81 -20.92 2.00
C TYR A 181 -4.83 -21.18 3.10
N ASP A 182 -4.80 -22.37 3.69
CA ASP A 182 -5.32 -22.55 5.04
C ASP A 182 -4.33 -21.92 6.02
N VAL A 183 -4.85 -21.23 7.02
CA VAL A 183 -4.12 -20.73 8.18
C VAL A 183 -4.53 -21.57 9.38
N PHE A 184 -3.58 -22.06 10.17
CA PHE A 184 -3.82 -22.85 11.37
C PHE A 184 -3.27 -22.15 12.61
N GLU A 185 -3.96 -22.27 13.74
CA GLU A 185 -3.45 -21.93 15.08
C GLU A 185 -2.28 -22.87 15.44
N GLU A 186 -1.49 -22.51 16.45
CA GLU A 186 -0.35 -23.31 16.94
C GLU A 186 -0.74 -24.74 17.35
N ASN A 187 -1.96 -24.92 17.86
CA ASN A 187 -2.51 -26.23 18.24
C ASN A 187 -2.98 -27.08 17.04
N GLY A 188 -2.84 -26.58 15.81
CA GLY A 188 -3.26 -27.25 14.58
C GLY A 188 -4.73 -27.05 14.20
N GLU A 189 -5.51 -26.29 14.97
CA GLU A 189 -6.88 -25.95 14.61
C GLU A 189 -6.92 -25.00 13.41
N HIS A 190 -7.84 -25.23 12.48
CA HIS A 190 -8.04 -24.33 11.34
C HIS A 190 -8.45 -22.93 11.84
N LEU A 191 -7.71 -21.89 11.48
CA LEU A 191 -7.99 -20.51 11.90
C LEU A 191 -8.82 -19.77 10.85
N ALA A 192 -8.34 -19.78 9.61
CA ALA A 192 -8.86 -18.96 8.52
C ALA A 192 -8.51 -19.54 7.16
N ILE A 193 -9.14 -19.00 6.11
CA ILE A 193 -8.62 -19.10 4.74
C ILE A 193 -8.01 -17.75 4.38
N PHE A 194 -6.81 -17.78 3.84
CA PHE A 194 -6.14 -16.63 3.24
C PHE A 194 -6.08 -16.76 1.72
N VAL A 195 -6.42 -15.68 1.03
CA VAL A 195 -6.40 -15.59 -0.43
C VAL A 195 -5.50 -14.43 -0.82
N ILE A 196 -4.52 -14.66 -1.68
CA ILE A 196 -3.65 -13.59 -2.19
C ILE A 196 -3.74 -13.49 -3.71
N ASP A 197 -3.99 -12.27 -4.18
CA ASP A 197 -4.11 -11.92 -5.59
C ASP A 197 -3.04 -10.88 -5.97
N PRO A 198 -1.85 -11.34 -6.39
CA PRO A 198 -0.64 -10.52 -6.38
C PRO A 198 -0.51 -9.54 -7.55
N TYR A 199 -1.01 -9.88 -8.75
CA TYR A 199 -0.56 -9.20 -9.96
C TYR A 199 -1.52 -8.12 -10.46
N ALA A 200 -0.96 -7.04 -11.01
CA ALA A 200 -1.70 -6.02 -11.72
C ALA A 200 -2.31 -6.58 -13.02
N ARG A 201 -3.55 -6.21 -13.32
CA ARG A 201 -4.27 -6.57 -14.55
C ARG A 201 -5.34 -5.52 -14.88
N SER A 202 -5.78 -5.48 -16.13
CA SER A 202 -6.66 -4.42 -16.66
C SER A 202 -8.01 -4.29 -15.96
N ASN A 203 -8.54 -5.39 -15.41
CA ASN A 203 -9.81 -5.41 -14.68
C ASN A 203 -9.64 -5.37 -13.14
N LYS A 204 -8.43 -5.10 -12.64
CA LYS A 204 -8.16 -4.92 -11.21
C LYS A 204 -7.86 -3.45 -10.93
N ARG A 205 -8.50 -2.88 -9.90
CA ARG A 205 -8.19 -1.52 -9.43
C ARG A 205 -6.74 -1.42 -8.95
N GLY A 206 -6.10 -0.26 -9.10
CA GLY A 206 -4.74 -0.03 -8.63
C GLY A 206 -4.62 0.06 -7.10
N GLY A 207 -3.39 0.01 -6.60
CA GLY A 207 -3.06 0.05 -5.16
C GLY A 207 -2.90 -1.33 -4.55
N ALA A 208 -3.02 -1.40 -3.23
CA ALA A 208 -3.10 -2.66 -2.49
C ALA A 208 -4.23 -2.54 -1.47
N TRP A 209 -4.85 -3.66 -1.11
CA TRP A 209 -5.88 -3.69 -0.08
C TRP A 209 -6.13 -5.10 0.44
N MET A 210 -6.65 -5.15 1.65
CA MET A 210 -7.26 -6.30 2.27
C MET A 210 -8.79 -6.18 2.26
N SER A 211 -9.47 -7.32 2.11
CA SER A 211 -10.92 -7.45 2.29
C SER A 211 -11.28 -8.79 2.93
N SER A 212 -12.39 -8.85 3.66
CA SER A 212 -13.03 -10.11 4.05
C SER A 212 -14.01 -10.59 2.98
N LEU A 213 -13.93 -11.86 2.58
CA LEU A 213 -15.01 -12.56 1.86
C LEU A 213 -16.03 -13.15 2.84
N VAL A 214 -15.55 -13.60 4.00
CA VAL A 214 -16.36 -14.04 5.13
C VAL A 214 -15.75 -13.41 6.38
N ASP A 215 -16.57 -12.71 7.14
CA ASP A 215 -16.16 -12.15 8.43
C ASP A 215 -16.19 -13.24 9.52
N GLN A 216 -15.31 -13.13 10.51
CA GLN A 216 -15.37 -13.99 11.68
C GLN A 216 -16.60 -13.64 12.52
N SER A 217 -17.32 -14.65 13.02
CA SER A 217 -18.48 -14.41 13.87
C SER A 217 -18.89 -15.65 14.66
N PHE A 218 -18.99 -15.54 15.99
CA PHE A 218 -19.60 -16.63 16.79
C PHE A 218 -21.12 -16.71 16.61
N LEU A 219 -21.81 -15.61 16.30
CA LEU A 219 -23.25 -15.62 16.05
C LEU A 219 -23.60 -16.45 14.81
N LEU A 220 -22.79 -16.34 13.75
CA LEU A 220 -23.00 -17.05 12.49
C LEU A 220 -22.20 -18.35 12.39
N ASN A 221 -21.40 -18.66 13.43
CA ASN A 221 -20.47 -19.79 13.45
C ASN A 221 -19.54 -19.80 12.21
N GLN A 222 -18.95 -18.64 11.91
CA GLN A 222 -18.11 -18.41 10.73
C GLN A 222 -16.65 -18.15 11.14
N LYS A 223 -15.72 -18.80 10.42
CA LYS A 223 -14.30 -18.48 10.43
C LYS A 223 -13.98 -17.52 9.29
N PRO A 224 -12.99 -16.63 9.45
CA PRO A 224 -12.73 -15.59 8.47
C PRO A 224 -12.12 -16.16 7.18
N VAL A 225 -12.53 -15.59 6.05
CA VAL A 225 -11.88 -15.78 4.74
C VAL A 225 -11.38 -14.42 4.30
N ILE A 226 -10.07 -14.23 4.38
CA ILE A 226 -9.43 -12.93 4.18
C ILE A 226 -8.68 -12.91 2.86
N THR A 227 -8.79 -11.81 2.12
CA THR A 227 -8.12 -11.57 0.85
C THR A 227 -7.09 -10.45 0.98
N ASN A 228 -5.97 -10.59 0.29
CA ASN A 228 -5.00 -9.53 0.03
C ASN A 228 -4.86 -9.35 -1.48
N ASN A 229 -4.98 -8.13 -1.96
CA ASN A 229 -4.77 -7.78 -3.35
C ASN A 229 -3.58 -6.84 -3.46
N LEU A 230 -2.62 -7.23 -4.29
CA LEU A 230 -1.50 -6.38 -4.68
C LEU A 230 -1.63 -6.01 -6.16
N ASN A 231 -0.76 -5.13 -6.62
CA ASN A 231 -0.63 -4.75 -8.03
C ASN A 231 0.83 -4.91 -8.50
N LEU A 232 1.42 -6.07 -8.20
CA LEU A 232 2.78 -6.41 -8.63
C LEU A 232 2.84 -6.53 -10.16
N THR A 233 3.98 -6.16 -10.75
CA THR A 233 4.20 -6.42 -12.17
C THR A 233 4.33 -7.92 -12.39
N LYS A 234 3.41 -8.51 -13.16
CA LYS A 234 3.49 -9.93 -13.53
C LYS A 234 4.77 -10.17 -14.34
N PRO A 235 5.63 -11.13 -13.96
CA PRO A 235 6.85 -11.41 -14.69
C PRO A 235 6.54 -12.12 -16.02
N ALA A 236 7.56 -12.19 -16.89
CA ALA A 236 7.49 -13.06 -18.06
C ALA A 236 7.37 -14.53 -17.65
N ALA A 237 6.87 -15.38 -18.55
CA ALA A 237 6.74 -16.81 -18.26
C ALA A 237 8.11 -17.43 -17.93
N GLY A 238 8.19 -18.12 -16.79
CA GLY A 238 9.43 -18.74 -16.29
C GLY A 238 10.33 -17.82 -15.46
N GLU A 239 10.04 -16.51 -15.40
CA GLU A 239 10.83 -15.55 -14.62
C GLU A 239 10.25 -15.34 -13.21
N PRO A 240 11.10 -15.09 -12.20
CA PRO A 240 10.65 -14.81 -10.84
C PRO A 240 9.98 -13.43 -10.74
N THR A 241 9.03 -13.29 -9.81
CA THR A 241 8.47 -11.98 -9.46
C THR A 241 9.41 -11.30 -8.48
N LEU A 242 10.24 -10.37 -8.97
CA LEU A 242 11.18 -9.63 -8.12
C LEU A 242 10.59 -8.30 -7.67
N LEU A 243 10.55 -8.11 -6.36
CA LEU A 243 9.96 -6.94 -5.70
C LEU A 243 10.97 -5.83 -5.47
N THR A 244 10.47 -4.61 -5.52
CA THR A 244 11.11 -3.44 -4.91
C THR A 244 10.90 -3.46 -3.39
N TRP A 245 11.69 -2.67 -2.65
CA TRP A 245 11.51 -2.50 -1.21
C TRP A 245 10.10 -2.02 -0.82
N ASP A 246 9.51 -1.13 -1.64
CA ASP A 246 8.14 -0.66 -1.42
C ASP A 246 7.09 -1.77 -1.63
N GLU A 247 7.31 -2.68 -2.58
CA GLU A 247 6.43 -3.84 -2.81
C GLU A 247 6.58 -4.91 -1.70
N VAL A 248 7.78 -5.06 -1.12
CA VAL A 248 7.99 -5.86 0.10
C VAL A 248 7.18 -5.26 1.24
N ARG A 249 7.33 -3.96 1.51
CA ARG A 249 6.55 -3.25 2.55
C ARG A 249 5.05 -3.42 2.35
N THR A 250 4.59 -3.27 1.10
CA THR A 250 3.17 -3.44 0.76
C THR A 250 2.69 -4.86 1.07
N THR A 251 3.51 -5.89 0.81
CA THR A 251 3.17 -7.28 1.13
C THR A 251 2.99 -7.48 2.65
N PHE A 252 3.89 -6.91 3.46
CA PHE A 252 3.75 -6.95 4.93
C PHE A 252 2.56 -6.11 5.43
N HIS A 253 2.36 -4.91 4.88
CA HIS A 253 1.25 -4.03 5.25
C HIS A 253 -0.11 -4.73 5.10
N GLU A 254 -0.37 -5.31 3.93
CA GLU A 254 -1.64 -6.00 3.68
C GLU A 254 -1.78 -7.27 4.52
N LEU A 255 -0.67 -7.94 4.84
CA LEU A 255 -0.68 -9.08 5.76
C LEU A 255 -0.99 -8.64 7.20
N GLY A 256 -0.58 -7.44 7.62
CA GLY A 256 -0.97 -6.88 8.91
C GLY A 256 -2.47 -6.61 9.02
N HIS A 257 -3.13 -6.20 7.92
CA HIS A 257 -4.60 -6.21 7.88
C HIS A 257 -5.17 -7.64 7.94
N ALA A 258 -4.50 -8.59 7.29
CA ALA A 258 -4.95 -9.98 7.29
C ALA A 258 -4.90 -10.61 8.69
N THR A 259 -3.84 -10.37 9.45
CA THR A 259 -3.69 -10.85 10.84
C THR A 259 -4.74 -10.22 11.76
N HIS A 260 -5.06 -8.93 11.57
CA HIS A 260 -6.16 -8.28 12.27
C HIS A 260 -7.52 -8.96 11.99
N GLY A 261 -7.74 -9.43 10.76
CA GLY A 261 -8.92 -10.20 10.39
C GLY A 261 -8.92 -11.63 10.94
N TRP A 262 -7.82 -12.37 10.81
CA TRP A 262 -7.70 -13.77 11.23
C TRP A 262 -7.93 -13.96 12.73
N PHE A 263 -7.35 -13.08 13.55
CA PHE A 263 -7.43 -13.18 15.00
C PHE A 263 -8.69 -12.57 15.62
N SER A 264 -9.64 -12.13 14.80
CA SER A 264 -10.94 -11.69 15.31
C SER A 264 -11.60 -12.81 16.13
N LYS A 265 -12.06 -12.48 17.34
CA LYS A 265 -12.73 -13.41 18.27
C LYS A 265 -13.97 -12.75 18.87
N VAL A 266 -14.91 -12.35 18.02
CA VAL A 266 -16.11 -11.60 18.41
C VAL A 266 -17.41 -12.35 18.13
N LYS A 267 -18.47 -11.96 18.87
CA LYS A 267 -19.81 -12.52 18.67
C LYS A 267 -20.50 -12.00 17.41
N TYR A 268 -20.42 -10.69 17.15
CA TYR A 268 -21.22 -10.03 16.11
C TYR A 268 -20.33 -9.63 14.93
N PRO A 269 -20.75 -9.92 13.67
CA PRO A 269 -19.97 -9.54 12.48
C PRO A 269 -19.67 -8.04 12.40
N ARG A 270 -20.57 -7.20 12.92
CA ARG A 270 -20.41 -5.74 12.97
C ARG A 270 -19.11 -5.27 13.65
N PHE A 271 -18.53 -6.09 14.52
CA PHE A 271 -17.30 -5.80 15.25
C PHE A 271 -16.13 -6.72 14.82
N SER A 272 -16.29 -7.50 13.76
CA SER A 272 -15.29 -8.48 13.31
C SER A 272 -14.10 -7.81 12.65
N GLY A 273 -12.90 -8.29 12.98
CA GLY A 273 -11.65 -7.98 12.29
C GLY A 273 -11.43 -6.48 12.10
N THR A 274 -11.29 -6.06 10.85
CA THR A 274 -10.97 -4.68 10.45
C THR A 274 -12.19 -3.73 10.48
N ASN A 275 -13.33 -4.13 11.06
CA ASN A 275 -14.51 -3.26 11.27
C ASN A 275 -14.32 -2.29 12.44
N VAL A 276 -13.29 -1.46 12.35
CA VAL A 276 -12.84 -0.46 13.32
C VAL A 276 -12.74 0.92 12.66
N PRO A 277 -12.57 2.01 13.43
CA PRO A 277 -12.31 3.33 12.86
C PRO A 277 -11.15 3.33 11.85
N ARG A 278 -11.25 4.14 10.79
CA ARG A 278 -10.24 4.21 9.72
C ARG A 278 -8.89 4.71 10.24
N ASP A 279 -8.89 5.62 11.20
CA ASP A 279 -7.66 6.12 11.81
C ASP A 279 -7.04 5.14 12.83
N TYR A 280 -7.68 3.99 13.07
CA TYR A 280 -7.11 2.87 13.83
C TYR A 280 -6.78 1.68 12.92
N VAL A 281 -7.54 1.45 11.85
CA VAL A 281 -7.40 0.23 11.03
C VAL A 281 -5.99 0.09 10.42
N GLU A 282 -5.30 1.21 10.17
CA GLU A 282 -3.94 1.19 9.63
C GLU A 282 -2.85 0.90 10.68
N LEU A 283 -3.19 0.85 11.98
CA LEU A 283 -2.21 0.54 13.02
C LEU A 283 -1.68 -0.90 12.88
N PRO A 284 -2.50 -1.96 12.79
CA PRO A 284 -1.97 -3.33 12.65
C PRO A 284 -1.22 -3.54 11.34
N SER A 285 -1.65 -2.92 10.24
CA SER A 285 -0.95 -3.00 8.95
C SER A 285 0.44 -2.36 9.03
N GLN A 286 0.53 -1.12 9.51
CA GLN A 286 1.81 -0.40 9.62
C GLN A 286 2.74 -0.98 10.68
N VAL A 287 2.21 -1.47 11.81
CA VAL A 287 3.04 -2.18 12.80
C VAL A 287 3.64 -3.42 12.18
N TYR A 288 2.88 -4.18 11.37
CA TYR A 288 3.41 -5.39 10.76
C TYR A 288 4.52 -5.14 9.72
N GLU A 289 4.56 -3.94 9.12
CA GLU A 289 5.67 -3.53 8.25
C GLU A 289 7.02 -3.56 8.97
N MET A 290 7.07 -3.41 10.30
CA MET A 290 8.35 -3.39 11.03
C MET A 290 9.15 -4.68 10.87
N TRP A 291 8.46 -5.81 10.68
CA TRP A 291 9.10 -7.13 10.60
C TRP A 291 9.91 -7.32 9.32
N MET A 292 9.63 -6.57 8.26
CA MET A 292 10.38 -6.69 7.00
C MET A 292 11.85 -6.27 7.10
N ALA A 293 12.22 -5.57 8.17
CA ALA A 293 13.57 -5.11 8.46
C ALA A 293 14.07 -5.62 9.82
N TRP A 294 13.33 -6.56 10.43
CA TRP A 294 13.75 -7.20 11.67
C TRP A 294 14.89 -8.19 11.35
N PRO A 295 16.05 -8.16 12.02
CA PRO A 295 17.26 -8.84 11.54
C PRO A 295 17.13 -10.34 11.24
N GLU A 296 16.29 -11.06 12.01
CA GLU A 296 16.03 -12.49 11.82
C GLU A 296 15.03 -12.83 10.69
N VAL A 297 14.28 -11.85 10.18
CA VAL A 297 13.26 -11.99 9.13
C VAL A 297 13.85 -11.55 7.78
#